data_AF-E2CJI6-F1
#
_entry.id   AF-E2CJI6-F1
#
_cell.length_a   1.000
_cell.length_b   1.000
_cell.length_c   1.000
_cell.angle_alpha   90.00
_cell.angle_beta   90.00
_cell.angle_gamma   90.00
#
_symmetry.space_group_name_H-M   'P 1'
#
loop_
_entity.id
_entity.type
_entity.pdbx_description
1 polymer ?
#
loop_
_entity_poly.entity_id
_entity_poly.type
_entity_poly.pdbx_seq_one_letter_code
_entity_poly.pdbx_strand_id
1 'polypeptide(L)'
;MATGVWPNGTQIAKEFTPAHPAEAGEPVSESHYNGLGMIIKDTERYTAETGYLGFFQFGHHPEPYSTTAELMPREVCSTCHEASAGDQQNIFADHHIGLKR
;
A
#
# COMPACT_ATOMS: atom_id res chain seq x y z
N MET A 1 -5.74 12.16 -12.41
CA MET A 1 -6.68 12.61 -11.34
C MET A 1 -7.08 14.07 -11.58
N ALA A 2 -8.31 14.51 -11.25
CA ALA A 2 -8.76 15.89 -11.56
C ALA A 2 -7.85 17.01 -10.97
N THR A 3 -7.20 16.75 -9.84
CA THR A 3 -6.31 17.70 -9.15
C THR A 3 -4.85 17.25 -9.10
N GLY A 4 -4.53 16.02 -9.52
CA GLY A 4 -3.20 15.42 -9.33
C GLY A 4 -2.82 15.13 -7.86
N VAL A 5 -3.73 15.35 -6.90
CA VAL A 5 -3.48 15.22 -5.46
C VAL A 5 -4.34 14.11 -4.87
N TRP A 6 -3.77 13.33 -3.95
CA TRP A 6 -4.54 12.41 -3.11
C TRP A 6 -5.31 13.21 -2.06
N PRO A 7 -6.66 13.28 -2.11
CA PRO A 7 -7.43 14.05 -1.16
C PRO A 7 -7.31 13.50 0.27
N ASN A 8 -7.60 14.35 1.26
CA ASN A 8 -7.75 13.87 2.63
C ASN A 8 -8.85 12.78 2.69
N GLY A 9 -8.62 11.72 3.45
CA GLY A 9 -9.48 10.53 3.49
C GLY A 9 -9.22 9.49 2.40
N THR A 10 -8.20 9.68 1.55
CA THR A 10 -7.78 8.65 0.58
C THR A 10 -7.46 7.35 1.30
N GLN A 11 -7.97 6.23 0.78
CA GLN A 11 -7.68 4.89 1.27
C GLN A 11 -7.25 4.01 0.10
N ILE A 12 -6.14 3.29 0.27
CA ILE A 12 -5.59 2.37 -0.73
C ILE A 12 -5.34 1.03 -0.06
N ALA A 13 -6.00 0.00 -0.55
CA ALA A 13 -5.77 -1.38 -0.15
C ALA A 13 -4.73 -2.03 -1.08
N LYS A 14 -3.85 -2.84 -0.49
CA LYS A 14 -2.91 -3.73 -1.18
C LYS A 14 -3.15 -5.14 -0.69
N GLU A 15 -3.71 -5.97 -1.56
CA GLU A 15 -3.90 -7.39 -1.29
C GLU A 15 -2.71 -8.19 -1.83
N PHE A 16 -2.26 -9.18 -1.09
CA PHE A 16 -1.11 -9.99 -1.44
C PHE A 16 -1.56 -11.36 -1.94
N THR A 17 -1.01 -11.80 -3.06
CA THR A 17 -1.20 -13.17 -3.58
C THR A 17 0.17 -13.79 -3.85
N PRO A 18 0.43 -15.05 -3.44
CA PRO A 18 1.59 -15.76 -3.92
C PRO A 18 1.35 -16.16 -5.38
N ALA A 19 2.42 -16.20 -6.17
CA ALA A 19 2.39 -16.74 -7.51
C ALA A 19 2.31 -18.27 -7.49
N HIS A 20 1.66 -18.86 -8.48
CA HIS A 20 1.94 -20.25 -8.84
C HIS A 20 3.41 -20.39 -9.28
N PRO A 21 4.06 -21.55 -9.03
CA PRO A 21 5.37 -21.83 -9.62
C PRO A 21 5.32 -21.66 -11.13
N ALA A 22 6.28 -20.92 -11.67
CA ALA A 22 6.42 -20.66 -13.10
C ALA A 22 7.90 -20.73 -13.47
N GLU A 23 8.21 -21.40 -14.58
CA GLU A 23 9.56 -21.45 -15.11
C GLU A 23 9.92 -20.16 -15.86
N ALA A 24 11.22 -19.99 -16.17
CA ALA A 24 11.67 -18.84 -16.93
C ALA A 24 10.97 -18.76 -18.31
N GLY A 25 10.23 -17.66 -18.54
CA GLY A 25 9.47 -17.42 -19.76
C GLY A 25 8.00 -17.84 -19.70
N GLU A 26 7.56 -18.47 -18.61
CA GLU A 26 6.15 -18.75 -18.36
C GLU A 26 5.43 -17.54 -17.73
N PRO A 27 4.12 -17.38 -17.99
CA PRO A 27 3.34 -16.33 -17.35
C PRO A 27 3.19 -16.58 -15.85
N VAL A 28 3.35 -15.53 -15.05
CA VAL A 28 3.06 -15.56 -13.62
C VAL A 28 1.54 -15.41 -13.42
N SER A 29 0.94 -16.29 -12.61
CA SER A 29 -0.47 -16.22 -12.24
C SER A 29 -0.63 -16.24 -10.71
N GLU A 30 -1.66 -15.56 -10.23
CA GLU A 30 -2.01 -15.50 -8.80
C GLU A 30 -2.58 -16.84 -8.34
N SER A 31 -2.20 -17.29 -7.14
CA SER A 31 -2.67 -18.56 -6.58
C SER A 31 -3.86 -18.42 -5.64
N HIS A 32 -3.71 -17.66 -4.55
CA HIS A 32 -4.75 -17.41 -3.55
C HIS A 32 -4.43 -16.14 -2.75
N TYR A 33 -5.39 -15.59 -2.03
CA TYR A 33 -5.14 -14.44 -1.17
C TYR A 33 -4.34 -14.81 0.08
N ASN A 34 -3.32 -14.01 0.39
CA ASN A 34 -2.36 -14.25 1.47
C ASN A 34 -1.92 -12.95 2.16
N GLY A 35 -2.87 -12.05 2.41
CA GLY A 35 -2.68 -10.90 3.27
C GLY A 35 -3.28 -9.63 2.69
N LEU A 36 -3.38 -8.63 3.57
CA LEU A 36 -3.93 -7.33 3.23
C LEU A 36 -3.19 -6.24 4.01
N GLY A 37 -2.68 -5.25 3.27
CA GLY A 37 -2.16 -4.01 3.80
C GLY A 37 -3.02 -2.83 3.35
N MET A 38 -3.03 -1.75 4.11
CA MET A 38 -3.77 -0.54 3.75
C MET A 38 -3.00 0.73 4.10
N ILE A 39 -3.18 1.75 3.27
CA ILE A 39 -2.70 3.11 3.51
C ILE A 39 -3.91 4.03 3.62
N ILE A 40 -3.92 4.89 4.63
CA ILE A 40 -4.93 5.93 4.82
C ILE A 40 -4.24 7.29 4.84
N LYS A 41 -4.74 8.25 4.07
CA LYS A 41 -4.36 9.65 4.19
C LYS A 41 -5.31 10.39 5.11
N ASP A 42 -4.80 10.94 6.20
CA ASP A 42 -5.58 11.75 7.15
C ASP A 42 -4.69 12.88 7.73
N THR A 43 -4.98 14.11 7.33
CA THR A 43 -4.21 15.31 7.72
C THR A 43 -4.42 15.74 9.17
N GLU A 44 -5.43 15.19 9.85
CA GLU A 44 -5.72 15.48 11.25
C GLU A 44 -5.11 14.43 12.18
N ARG A 45 -4.99 13.18 11.72
CA ARG A 45 -4.52 12.05 12.54
C ARG A 45 -3.04 11.72 12.38
N TYR A 46 -2.47 11.92 11.20
CA TYR A 46 -1.09 11.52 10.89
C TYR A 46 -0.21 12.74 10.66
N THR A 47 1.10 12.59 10.88
CA THR A 47 2.02 13.73 10.82
C THR A 47 2.38 14.09 9.37
N ALA A 48 2.72 15.35 9.14
CA ALA A 48 3.22 15.81 7.84
C ALA A 48 4.49 15.07 7.40
N GLU A 49 5.29 14.60 8.37
CA GLU A 49 6.53 13.85 8.14
C GLU A 49 6.29 12.53 7.40
N THR A 50 5.18 11.82 7.67
CA THR A 50 4.80 10.61 6.91
C THR A 50 4.02 10.94 5.63
N GLY A 51 3.89 12.22 5.26
CA GLY A 51 3.00 12.67 4.19
C GLY A 51 1.52 12.60 4.57
N TYR A 52 1.21 12.64 5.87
CA TYR A 52 -0.12 12.41 6.42
C TYR A 52 -0.66 11.01 6.15
N LEU A 53 0.21 10.01 6.04
CA LEU A 53 -0.15 8.62 5.76
C LEU A 53 -0.03 7.75 7.02
N GLY A 54 -1.06 6.95 7.26
CA GLY A 54 -1.05 5.83 8.20
C GLY A 54 -1.00 4.50 7.44
N PHE A 55 -0.15 3.59 7.92
CA PHE A 55 0.06 2.27 7.33
C PHE A 55 -0.48 1.19 8.27
N PHE A 56 -1.18 0.21 7.70
CA PHE A 56 -1.89 -0.83 8.43
C PHE A 56 -1.66 -2.18 7.77
N GLN A 57 -1.54 -3.24 8.59
CA GLN A 57 -1.38 -4.62 8.14
C GLN A 57 -2.37 -5.52 8.86
N PHE A 58 -3.14 -6.28 8.11
CA PHE A 58 -4.17 -7.19 8.62
C PHE A 58 -3.70 -8.65 8.69
N GLY A 59 -2.48 -8.92 8.21
CA GLY A 59 -1.83 -10.23 8.26
C GLY A 59 -1.09 -10.55 6.96
N HIS A 60 -0.05 -11.39 7.06
CA HIS A 60 0.66 -12.00 5.92
C HIS A 60 0.45 -13.52 5.93
N HIS A 61 -0.81 -13.92 5.94
CA HIS A 61 -1.24 -15.32 6.02
C HIS A 61 -2.54 -15.49 5.21
N PRO A 62 -3.02 -16.72 4.97
CA PRO A 62 -4.30 -16.96 4.32
C PRO A 62 -5.46 -16.37 5.14
N GLU A 63 -6.59 -16.14 4.48
CA GLU A 63 -7.82 -15.69 5.16
C GLU A 63 -8.25 -16.67 6.29
N PRO A 64 -8.91 -16.18 7.35
CA PRO A 64 -9.38 -14.81 7.56
C PRO A 64 -8.30 -13.86 8.07
N TYR A 65 -8.30 -12.62 7.59
CA TYR A 65 -7.43 -11.56 8.10
C TYR A 65 -7.92 -11.02 9.43
N SER A 66 -7.04 -10.28 10.12
CA SER A 66 -7.41 -9.57 11.34
C SER A 66 -8.54 -8.59 11.04
N THR A 67 -9.51 -8.44 11.95
CA THR A 67 -10.64 -7.52 11.76
C THR A 67 -10.25 -6.06 11.98
N THR A 68 -9.14 -5.83 12.68
CA THR A 68 -8.55 -4.52 12.92
C THR A 68 -7.03 -4.61 12.75
N ALA A 69 -6.41 -3.46 12.51
CA ALA A 69 -4.97 -3.31 12.45
C ALA A 69 -4.57 -2.04 13.21
N GLU A 70 -3.42 -2.07 13.87
CA GLU A 70 -2.83 -0.90 14.51
C GLU A 70 -1.98 -0.12 13.51
N LEU A 71 -1.76 1.17 13.81
CA LEU A 71 -0.86 2.01 13.03
C LEU A 71 0.56 1.45 13.15
N MET A 72 1.17 1.12 12.02
CA MET A 72 2.54 0.62 11.98
C MET A 72 3.55 1.72 12.34
N PRO A 73 4.66 1.38 13.02
CA PRO A 73 5.76 2.31 13.22
C PRO A 73 6.33 2.81 11.90
N ARG A 74 6.79 4.07 11.87
CA ARG A 74 7.27 4.76 10.66
C ARG A 74 8.41 4.00 9.98
N GLU A 75 9.28 3.40 10.79
CA GLU A 75 10.48 2.67 10.36
C GLU A 75 10.12 1.40 9.56
N VAL A 76 8.90 0.87 9.75
CA VAL A 76 8.48 -0.38 9.11
C VAL A 76 7.97 -0.15 7.67
N CYS A 77 7.23 0.94 7.43
CA CYS A 77 6.58 1.17 6.13
C CYS A 77 6.87 2.56 5.55
N SER A 78 6.63 3.61 6.33
CA SER A 78 6.66 4.99 5.86
C SER A 78 8.02 5.39 5.32
N THR A 79 9.11 4.96 5.96
CA THR A 79 10.49 5.32 5.56
C THR A 79 10.80 4.94 4.11
N CYS A 80 10.39 3.75 3.67
CA CYS A 80 10.60 3.31 2.28
C CYS A 80 9.77 4.13 1.28
N HIS A 81 8.52 4.44 1.67
CA HIS A 81 7.60 5.25 0.87
C HIS A 81 8.07 6.70 0.72
N GLU A 82 8.53 7.32 1.81
CA GLU A 82 9.12 8.66 1.82
C GLU A 82 10.37 8.73 0.93
N ALA A 83 11.23 7.73 1.00
CA ALA A 83 12.49 7.72 0.26
C ALA A 83 12.32 7.43 -1.24
N SER A 84 11.31 6.64 -1.63
CA SER A 84 11.27 6.02 -2.96
C SER A 84 10.07 6.43 -3.82
N ALA A 85 9.00 6.95 -3.24
CA ALA A 85 7.83 7.36 -4.02
C ALA A 85 8.08 8.66 -4.83
N GLY A 86 9.21 9.34 -4.63
CA GLY A 86 9.56 10.54 -5.36
C GLY A 86 8.50 11.64 -5.21
N ASP A 87 8.05 12.20 -6.33
CA ASP A 87 7.02 13.25 -6.35
C ASP A 87 5.59 12.70 -6.10
N GLN A 88 5.44 11.40 -5.84
CA GLN A 88 4.16 10.69 -5.81
C GLN A 88 3.39 10.80 -4.49
N GLN A 89 3.75 11.76 -3.63
CA GLN A 89 3.12 12.00 -2.32
C GLN A 89 3.15 10.74 -1.44
N ASN A 90 4.30 10.08 -1.38
CA ASN A 90 4.54 8.85 -0.59
C ASN A 90 3.66 7.64 -0.99
N ILE A 91 3.00 7.70 -2.15
CA ILE A 91 2.15 6.63 -2.70
C ILE A 91 2.65 6.26 -4.09
N PHE A 92 3.11 5.02 -4.28
CA PHE A 92 3.59 4.54 -5.58
C PHE A 92 2.46 4.41 -6.61
N ALA A 93 2.29 5.43 -7.47
CA ALA A 93 1.11 5.60 -8.32
C ALA A 93 1.32 5.15 -9.78
N ASP A 94 2.46 5.47 -10.37
CA ASP A 94 2.72 5.34 -11.81
C ASP A 94 3.13 3.94 -12.27
N HIS A 95 3.81 3.18 -11.40
CA HIS A 95 4.34 1.86 -11.72
C HIS A 95 3.48 0.68 -11.24
N HIS A 96 2.49 0.90 -10.35
CA HIS A 96 1.85 -0.21 -9.64
C HIS A 96 0.32 -0.17 -9.55
N ILE A 97 -0.34 0.97 -9.74
CA ILE A 97 -1.81 1.07 -9.67
C ILE A 97 -2.45 1.60 -10.96
N GLY A 98 -1.66 1.81 -12.03
CA GLY A 98 -2.14 2.20 -13.35
C GLY A 98 -2.79 3.60 -13.42
N LEU A 99 -2.78 4.35 -12.31
CA LEU A 99 -3.31 5.70 -12.24
C LEU A 99 -2.21 6.67 -12.67
N LYS A 100 -2.05 6.82 -13.97
CA LYS A 100 -1.26 7.95 -14.52
C LYS A 100 -1.88 9.24 -13.99
N ARG A 101 -1.02 10.11 -13.45
CA ARG A 101 -1.41 11.41 -12.90
C ARG A 101 -2.17 12.22 -13.94
#